data_AF-I5BY39-F1
#
_entry.id   AF-I5BY39-F1
#
_cell.length_a   1.000
_cell.length_b   1.000
_cell.length_c   1.000
_cell.angle_alpha   90.00
_cell.angle_beta   90.00
_cell.angle_gamma   90.00
#
_symmetry.space_group_name_H-M   'P 1'
#
loop_
_entity.id
_entity.type
_entity.pdbx_description
1 polymer ?
#
loop_
_entity_poly.entity_id
_entity_poly.type
_entity_poly.pdbx_seq_one_letter_code
_entity_poly.pdbx_strand_id
1 'polypeptide(L)'
;MNELTALKCNKRAILTPLTLTIAPYAPHIAEELWALLGHTGSIQEARFPAYDEQFLQEDAHEYPVSFNGKMRVKLSLSLGLTKAEIEEAVLADEAVQRILEGKAPKKVIVVPGKIVNLVV
;
A
#
# COMPACT_ATOMS: atom_id res chain seq x y z
N MET A 1 -4.87 2.36 -13.06
CA MET A 1 -5.53 1.96 -14.32
C MET A 1 -5.10 0.55 -14.77
N ASN A 2 -3.80 0.28 -14.90
CA ASN A 2 -3.28 -1.02 -15.36
C ASN A 2 -3.73 -2.22 -14.50
N GLU A 3 -3.78 -2.05 -13.18
CA GLU A 3 -4.26 -3.09 -12.26
C GLU A 3 -5.73 -3.43 -12.46
N LEU A 4 -6.61 -2.43 -12.67
CA LEU A 4 -8.03 -2.67 -12.94
C LEU A 4 -8.26 -3.44 -14.24
N THR A 5 -7.43 -3.18 -15.26
CA THR A 5 -7.43 -3.95 -16.51
C THR A 5 -7.00 -5.39 -16.26
N ALA A 6 -5.92 -5.61 -15.49
CA ALA A 6 -5.47 -6.96 -15.13
C ALA A 6 -6.53 -7.74 -14.35
N LEU A 7 -7.26 -7.05 -13.45
CA LEU A 7 -8.38 -7.60 -12.69
C LEU A 7 -9.66 -7.77 -13.52
N LYS A 8 -9.67 -7.36 -14.80
CA LYS A 8 -10.86 -7.35 -15.68
C LYS A 8 -12.05 -6.66 -15.01
N CYS A 9 -11.80 -5.54 -14.32
CA CYS A 9 -12.81 -4.86 -13.54
C CYS A 9 -13.94 -4.33 -14.43
N ASN A 10 -15.17 -4.77 -14.15
CA ASN A 10 -16.39 -4.31 -14.79
C ASN A 10 -17.41 -3.78 -13.77
N LYS A 11 -16.95 -3.41 -12.57
CA LYS A 11 -17.80 -2.98 -11.46
C LYS A 11 -18.07 -1.48 -11.54
N ARG A 12 -19.32 -1.11 -11.77
CA ARG A 12 -19.77 0.30 -11.83
C ARG A 12 -19.31 1.11 -10.61
N ALA A 13 -19.41 0.55 -9.41
CA ALA A 13 -18.97 1.20 -8.17
C ALA A 13 -17.50 1.66 -8.17
N ILE A 14 -16.64 1.00 -8.95
CA ILE A 14 -15.21 1.37 -9.08
C ILE A 14 -15.00 2.28 -10.29
N LEU A 15 -15.68 1.99 -11.41
CA LEU A 15 -15.49 2.73 -12.66
C LEU A 15 -16.11 4.14 -12.62
N THR A 16 -17.20 4.34 -11.89
CA THR A 16 -17.85 5.66 -11.70
C THR A 16 -16.90 6.70 -11.06
N PRO A 17 -16.31 6.47 -9.87
CA PRO A 17 -15.37 7.43 -9.28
C PRO A 17 -14.08 7.59 -10.10
N LEU A 18 -13.62 6.53 -10.79
CA LEU A 18 -12.51 6.66 -11.74
C LEU A 18 -12.86 7.61 -12.89
N THR A 19 -14.07 7.49 -13.45
CA THR A 19 -14.53 8.34 -14.56
C THR A 19 -14.61 9.81 -14.13
N LEU A 20 -15.07 10.08 -12.90
CA LEU A 20 -15.11 11.43 -12.33
C LEU A 20 -13.71 12.02 -12.11
N THR A 21 -12.75 11.22 -11.65
CA THR A 21 -11.37 11.68 -11.40
C THR A 21 -10.59 11.97 -12.68
N ILE A 22 -10.91 11.30 -13.80
CA ILE A 22 -10.29 11.58 -15.11
C ILE A 22 -10.96 12.73 -15.87
N ALA A 23 -12.20 13.11 -15.51
CA ALA A 23 -12.98 14.10 -16.25
C ALA A 23 -12.26 15.45 -16.47
N PRO A 24 -11.50 16.01 -15.49
CA PRO A 24 -10.74 17.24 -15.71
C PRO A 24 -9.63 17.12 -16.77
N TYR A 25 -9.15 15.90 -17.05
CA TYR A 25 -8.06 15.63 -18.00
C TYR A 25 -8.56 15.17 -19.37
N ALA A 26 -9.61 14.36 -19.39
CA ALA A 26 -10.16 13.74 -20.60
C ALA A 26 -11.70 13.87 -20.64
N PRO A 27 -12.24 15.11 -20.71
CA PRO A 27 -13.66 15.36 -20.50
C PRO A 27 -14.55 14.63 -21.51
N HIS A 28 -14.17 14.59 -22.79
CA HIS A 28 -14.95 13.92 -23.84
C HIS A 28 -15.05 12.40 -23.61
N ILE A 29 -13.94 11.76 -23.26
CA ILE A 29 -13.92 10.31 -22.96
C ILE A 29 -14.70 10.04 -21.68
N ALA A 30 -14.54 10.89 -20.67
CA ALA A 30 -15.26 10.75 -19.41
C ALA A 30 -16.78 10.89 -19.59
N GLU A 31 -17.25 11.77 -20.47
CA GLU A 31 -18.67 11.95 -20.81
C GLU A 31 -19.25 10.68 -21.47
N GLU A 32 -18.54 10.11 -22.45
CA GLU A 32 -18.95 8.85 -23.09
C GLU A 32 -18.99 7.69 -22.07
N LEU A 33 -17.95 7.57 -21.23
CA LEU A 33 -17.91 6.56 -20.17
C LEU A 33 -19.04 6.76 -19.14
N TRP A 34 -19.36 7.99 -18.78
CA TRP A 34 -20.45 8.33 -17.87
C TRP A 34 -21.81 7.86 -18.40
N ALA A 35 -22.07 8.10 -19.69
CA ALA A 35 -23.26 7.61 -20.37
C ALA A 35 -23.28 6.08 -20.46
N LEU A 36 -22.16 5.44 -20.80
CA LEU A 36 -22.04 3.96 -20.84
C LEU A 36 -22.22 3.31 -19.46
N LEU A 37 -21.83 4.00 -18.39
CA LEU A 37 -22.10 3.58 -17.02
C LEU A 37 -23.58 3.76 -16.63
N GLY A 38 -24.42 4.30 -17.51
CA GLY A 38 -25.87 4.42 -17.33
C GLY A 38 -26.30 5.63 -16.51
N HIS A 39 -25.44 6.64 -16.37
CA HIS A 39 -25.79 7.90 -15.75
C HIS A 39 -26.51 8.83 -16.74
N THR A 40 -27.33 9.73 -16.20
CA THR A 40 -28.05 10.76 -16.97
C THR A 40 -27.47 12.14 -16.66
N GLY A 41 -27.56 13.07 -17.60
CA GLY A 41 -26.96 14.40 -17.46
C GLY A 41 -25.46 14.40 -17.74
N SER A 42 -24.83 15.57 -17.65
CA SER A 42 -23.40 15.69 -17.95
C SER A 42 -22.55 15.34 -16.73
N ILE A 43 -21.43 14.66 -16.96
CA ILE A 43 -20.43 14.42 -15.93
C ILE A 43 -19.87 15.73 -15.33
N GLN A 44 -19.95 16.85 -16.06
CA GLN A 44 -19.50 18.16 -15.59
C GLN A 44 -20.32 18.68 -14.40
N GLU A 45 -21.56 18.21 -14.24
CA GLU A 45 -22.45 18.57 -13.13
C GLU A 45 -22.32 17.60 -11.94
N ALA A 46 -21.59 16.50 -12.12
CA ALA A 46 -21.43 15.49 -11.10
C ALA A 46 -20.44 15.96 -10.01
N ARG A 47 -20.72 15.58 -8.76
CA ARG A 47 -19.83 15.88 -7.63
C ARG A 47 -18.58 15.03 -7.71
N PHE A 48 -17.44 15.65 -7.42
CA PHE A 48 -16.18 14.94 -7.29
C PHE A 48 -16.27 13.90 -6.15
N PRO A 49 -15.66 12.71 -6.28
CA PRO A 49 -15.71 11.68 -5.24
C PRO A 49 -15.16 12.20 -3.91
N ALA A 50 -15.89 11.95 -2.83
CA ALA A 50 -15.37 12.14 -1.48
C ALA A 50 -14.42 11.00 -1.13
N TYR A 51 -13.39 11.29 -0.33
CA TYR A 51 -12.54 10.24 0.23
C TYR A 51 -13.29 9.49 1.33
N ASP A 52 -12.94 8.22 1.52
CA ASP A 52 -13.43 7.38 2.62
C ASP A 52 -12.24 7.04 3.51
N GLU A 53 -12.31 7.44 4.79
CA GLU A 53 -11.26 7.23 5.79
C GLU A 53 -10.93 5.75 6.02
N GLN A 54 -11.89 4.86 5.74
CA GLN A 54 -11.67 3.41 5.89
C GLN A 54 -10.62 2.90 4.92
N PHE A 55 -10.49 3.49 3.72
CA PHE A 55 -9.50 3.10 2.73
C PHE A 55 -8.15 3.81 2.91
N LEU A 56 -8.03 4.72 3.88
CA LEU A 56 -6.77 5.40 4.23
C LEU A 56 -5.97 4.64 5.29
N GLN A 57 -6.56 3.62 5.93
CA GLN A 57 -5.88 2.80 6.91
C GLN A 57 -4.99 1.79 6.19
N GLU A 58 -3.69 1.86 6.42
CA GLU A 58 -2.75 0.85 5.99
C GLU A 58 -2.68 -0.25 7.06
N ASP A 59 -2.93 -1.51 6.69
CA ASP A 59 -2.84 -2.62 7.65
C ASP A 59 -1.39 -3.06 7.91
N ALA A 60 -0.49 -2.72 6.98
CA ALA A 60 0.91 -3.14 6.96
C ALA A 60 1.83 -2.01 6.50
N HIS A 61 3.04 -2.02 7.04
CA HIS A 61 4.10 -1.06 6.74
C HIS A 61 5.34 -1.81 6.23
N GLU A 62 5.98 -1.28 5.19
CA GLU A 62 7.29 -1.77 4.76
C GLU A 62 8.36 -1.31 5.75
N TYR A 63 8.74 -2.19 6.67
CA TYR A 63 9.85 -1.94 7.58
C TYR A 63 11.20 -2.16 6.86
N PRO A 64 12.04 -1.11 6.73
CA PRO A 64 13.43 -1.32 6.35
C PRO A 64 14.16 -2.05 7.48
N VAL A 65 14.82 -3.15 7.14
CA VAL A 65 15.70 -3.91 8.05
C VAL A 65 17.15 -3.59 7.70
N SER A 66 17.86 -3.05 8.70
CA SER A 66 19.26 -2.66 8.61
C SER A 66 20.14 -3.55 9.46
N PHE A 67 21.37 -3.76 8.99
CA PHE A 67 22.40 -4.52 9.67
C PHE A 67 23.61 -3.59 9.87
N ASN A 68 23.99 -3.36 11.13
CA ASN A 68 25.06 -2.40 11.47
C ASN A 68 24.88 -1.04 10.76
N GLY A 69 23.63 -0.55 10.72
CA GLY A 69 23.28 0.75 10.12
C GLY A 69 23.13 0.77 8.60
N LYS A 70 23.34 -0.35 7.89
CA LYS A 70 23.12 -0.44 6.44
C LYS A 70 21.85 -1.21 6.13
N MET A 71 20.91 -0.58 5.41
CA MET A 71 19.69 -1.25 4.95
C MET A 71 20.03 -2.40 3.98
N ARG A 72 19.33 -3.52 4.14
CA ARG A 72 19.54 -4.74 3.33
C ARG A 72 18.25 -5.32 2.80
N VAL A 73 17.18 -5.29 3.59
CA VAL A 73 15.90 -5.94 3.28
C VAL A 73 14.77 -5.01 3.68
N LYS A 74 13.61 -5.17 3.06
CA LYS A 74 12.35 -4.59 3.50
C LYS A 74 11.36 -5.70 3.80
N LEU A 75 10.69 -5.61 4.94
CA LEU A 75 9.67 -6.58 5.34
C LEU A 75 8.34 -5.87 5.52
N SER A 76 7.28 -6.40 4.91
CA SER A 76 5.93 -5.92 5.12
C SER A 76 5.40 -6.52 6.43
N LEU A 77 5.23 -5.70 7.46
CA LEU A 77 4.76 -6.12 8.78
C LEU A 77 3.52 -5.32 9.16
N SER A 78 2.60 -5.95 9.89
CA SER A 78 1.38 -5.25 10.32
C SER A 78 1.69 -4.06 11.24
N LEU A 79 0.96 -2.96 11.05
CA LEU A 79 1.06 -1.78 11.91
C LEU A 79 0.60 -2.04 13.35
N GLY A 80 -0.16 -3.11 13.59
CA GLY A 80 -0.64 -3.49 14.92
C GLY A 80 0.38 -4.25 15.77
N LEU A 81 1.53 -4.65 15.22
CA LEU A 81 2.51 -5.44 15.95
C LEU A 81 3.22 -4.62 17.02
N THR A 82 3.38 -5.23 18.18
CA THR A 82 4.23 -4.72 19.25
C THR A 82 5.70 -4.81 18.87
N LYS A 83 6.55 -4.09 19.60
CA LYS A 83 8.00 -4.11 19.41
C LYS A 83 8.58 -5.54 19.45
N ALA A 84 8.07 -6.38 20.35
CA ALA A 84 8.54 -7.76 20.52
C ALA A 84 8.12 -8.66 19.36
N GLU A 85 6.87 -8.53 18.89
CA GLU A 85 6.37 -9.29 17.73
C GLU A 85 7.07 -8.87 16.44
N ILE A 86 7.40 -7.58 16.28
CA ILE A 86 8.22 -7.10 15.15
C ILE A 86 9.61 -7.73 15.22
N GLU A 87 10.24 -7.77 16.39
CA GLU A 87 11.57 -8.39 16.56
C GLU A 87 11.53 -9.88 16.22
N GLU A 88 10.53 -10.62 16.70
CA GLU A 88 10.35 -12.04 16.40
C GLU A 88 10.10 -12.28 14.91
N ALA A 89 9.21 -11.50 14.28
CA ALA A 89 8.92 -11.62 12.86
C ALA A 89 10.14 -11.31 11.98
N VAL A 90 10.93 -10.28 12.34
CA VAL A 90 12.16 -9.94 11.61
C VAL A 90 13.21 -11.04 11.78
N LEU A 91 13.36 -11.62 12.97
CA LEU A 91 14.32 -12.69 13.21
C LEU A 91 13.88 -14.01 12.58
N ALA A 92 12.58 -14.27 12.42
CA ALA A 92 12.07 -15.48 11.77
C ALA A 92 12.16 -15.41 10.23
N ASP A 93 12.35 -14.22 9.65
CA ASP A 93 12.39 -14.03 8.20
C ASP A 93 13.60 -14.71 7.55
N GLU A 94 13.35 -15.44 6.45
CA GLU A 94 14.39 -16.19 5.75
C GLU A 94 15.50 -15.31 5.18
N ALA A 95 15.18 -14.14 4.65
CA ALA A 95 16.18 -13.24 4.07
C ALA A 95 17.07 -12.66 5.17
N VAL A 96 16.50 -12.35 6.34
CA VAL A 96 17.25 -11.93 7.52
C VAL A 96 18.15 -13.05 8.04
N GLN A 97 17.64 -14.28 8.18
CA GLN A 97 18.41 -15.43 8.63
C GLN A 97 19.60 -15.74 7.71
N ARG A 98 19.41 -15.64 6.39
CA ARG A 98 20.50 -15.80 5.40
C ARG A 98 21.61 -14.77 5.59
N ILE A 99 21.28 -13.53 5.97
CA ILE A 99 22.26 -12.46 6.21
C ILE A 99 22.97 -12.65 7.57
N LEU A 100 22.25 -13.17 8.58
CA LEU A 100 22.81 -13.42 9.90
C LEU A 100 23.81 -14.59 9.90
N GLU A 101 23.72 -15.53 8.96
CA GLU A 101 24.64 -16.69 8.86
C GLU A 101 24.78 -17.45 10.20
N GLY A 102 23.68 -17.55 10.97
CA GLY A 102 23.68 -18.19 12.29
C GLY A 102 24.26 -17.35 13.43
N LYS A 103 24.66 -16.09 13.19
CA LYS A 103 25.07 -15.15 14.25
C LYS A 103 23.84 -14.51 14.90
N ALA A 104 23.71 -14.68 16.21
CA ALA A 104 22.71 -13.93 16.97
C ALA A 104 23.11 -12.44 17.05
N PRO A 105 22.19 -11.51 16.76
CA PRO A 105 22.48 -10.08 16.91
C PRO A 105 22.74 -9.72 18.38
N LYS A 106 23.74 -8.88 18.61
CA LYS A 106 24.09 -8.34 19.94
C LYS A 106 23.02 -7.40 20.48
N LYS A 107 22.34 -6.68 19.58
CA LYS A 107 21.29 -5.73 19.92
C LYS A 107 20.30 -5.59 18.78
N VAL A 108 19.01 -5.67 19.11
CA VAL A 108 17.92 -5.39 18.18
C VAL A 108 17.27 -4.05 18.54
N ILE A 109 17.20 -3.15 17.58
CA ILE A 109 16.62 -1.82 17.74
C ILE A 109 15.42 -1.70 16.82
N VAL A 110 14.23 -1.88 17.38
CA VAL A 110 12.96 -1.68 16.69
C VAL A 110 12.43 -0.28 17.01
N VAL A 111 12.16 0.50 15.96
CA VAL A 111 11.39 1.73 16.02
C VAL A 111 10.08 1.48 15.26
N PRO A 112 8.95 1.27 15.97
CA PRO A 112 7.65 1.00 15.34
C PRO A 112 7.28 2.07 14.31
N GLY A 113 6.76 1.63 13.17
CA GLY A 113 6.40 2.47 12.01
C GLY A 113 7.57 3.17 11.34
N LYS A 114 8.83 2.78 11.59
CA LYS A 114 10.02 3.42 10.98
C LYS A 114 11.10 2.46 10.49
N ILE A 115 11.75 1.70 11.38
CA ILE A 115 12.94 0.91 11.02
C ILE A 115 13.24 -0.17 12.06
N VAL A 116 13.85 -1.27 11.60
CA VAL A 116 14.48 -2.26 12.47
C VAL A 116 15.98 -2.30 12.15
N ASN A 117 16.82 -2.18 13.18
CA ASN A 117 18.27 -2.29 13.04
C ASN A 117 18.82 -3.42 13.92
N LEU A 118 19.47 -4.38 13.27
CA LEU A 118 20.16 -5.50 13.86
C LEU A 118 21.65 -5.16 13.98
N VAL A 119 22.15 -5.11 15.22
CA VAL A 119 23.58 -4.96 15.49
C VAL A 119 24.16 -6.36 15.59
N VAL A 120 24.94 -6.76 14.59
CA VAL A 120 25.60 -8.09 14.48
C VAL A 120 27.08 -7.93 14.81
#